data_AF-A0A502I172-F1
#
_entry.id   AF-A0A502I172-F1
#
_cell.length_a   1.000
_cell.length_b   1.000
_cell.length_c   1.000
_cell.angle_alpha   90.00
_cell.angle_beta   90.00
_cell.angle_gamma   90.00
#
_symmetry.space_group_name_H-M   'P 1'
#
loop_
_entity.id
_entity.type
_entity.pdbx_description
1 polymer ?
#
loop_
_entity_poly.entity_id
_entity_poly.type
_entity_poly.pdbx_seq_one_letter_code
_entity_poly.pdbx_strand_id
1 'polypeptide(L)' 'MDEKTLFASVLTQIHENQLALGAAVEELSNWVEQNGDSKVAGNIRGALETLDRNQDFIALALLSISTDFNEPQNPKKPGS' A
#
# COMPACT_ATOMS: atom_id res chain seq x y z
N MET A 1 15.17 10.30 -13.66
CA MET A 1 14.74 9.52 -12.48
C MET A 1 15.25 8.10 -12.72
N ASP A 2 16.03 7.54 -11.80
CA ASP A 2 16.44 6.14 -11.90
C ASP A 2 15.22 5.21 -11.72
N GLU A 3 15.35 3.96 -12.15
CA GLU A 3 14.28 2.96 -12.14
C GLU A 3 13.71 2.75 -10.73
N LYS A 4 14.57 2.75 -9.71
CA LYS A 4 14.16 2.54 -8.32
C LYS A 4 13.31 3.70 -7.81
N THR A 5 13.73 4.94 -8.09
CA THR A 5 12.96 6.14 -7.74
C THR A 5 11.63 6.20 -8.48
N LEU A 6 11.59 5.79 -9.75
CA LEU A 6 10.34 5.69 -10.51
C LEU A 6 9.41 4.63 -9.91
N PHE A 7 9.94 3.46 -9.57
CA PHE A 7 9.17 2.37 -8.98
C PHE A 7 8.59 2.75 -7.61
N ALA A 8 9.39 3.39 -6.74
CA ALA A 8 8.91 3.95 -5.48
C ALA A 8 7.80 4.98 -5.70
N SER A 9 7.96 5.88 -6.68
CA SER A 9 6.97 6.92 -7.00
C SER A 9 5.65 6.33 -7.50
N VAL A 10 5.69 5.25 -8.30
CA VAL A 10 4.49 4.52 -8.73
C VAL A 10 3.82 3.82 -7.55
N LEU A 11 4.59 3.14 -6.69
CA LEU A 11 4.03 2.47 -5.51
C LEU A 11 3.41 3.45 -4.52
N THR A 12 3.98 4.65 -4.34
CA THR A 12 3.38 5.72 -3.52
C THR A 12 2.02 6.13 -4.07
N GLN A 13 1.90 6.36 -5.39
CA GLN A 13 0.61 6.68 -6.00
C GLN A 13 -0.42 5.54 -5.84
N ILE A 14 0.01 4.28 -5.94
CA ILE A 14 -0.88 3.13 -5.70
C ILE A 14 -1.31 3.08 -4.23
N HIS A 15 -0.41 3.34 -3.28
CA HIS A 15 -0.74 3.43 -1.85
C HIS A 15 -1.77 4.53 -1.56
N GLU A 16 -1.60 5.72 -2.16
CA GLU A 16 -2.57 6.82 -2.06
C GLU A 16 -3.94 6.42 -2.64
N ASN A 17 -3.94 5.70 -3.76
CA ASN A 17 -5.18 5.16 -4.33
C ASN A 17 -5.86 4.15 -3.39
N GLN A 18 -5.10 3.30 -2.68
CA GLN A 18 -5.68 2.38 -1.70
C GLN A 18 -6.39 3.13 -0.57
N LEU A 19 -5.77 4.20 -0.04
CA LEU A 19 -6.37 5.05 0.99
C LEU A 19 -7.65 5.73 0.49
N ALA A 20 -7.59 6.35 -0.69
CA ALA A 20 -8.73 7.06 -1.27
C ALA A 20 -9.90 6.11 -1.58
N LEU A 21 -9.61 4.94 -2.16
CA LEU A 21 -10.61 3.92 -2.44
C LEU A 21 -11.16 3.31 -1.15
N GLY A 22 -10.31 3.06 -0.15
CA GLY A 22 -10.73 2.55 1.16
C GLY A 22 -11.75 3.48 1.82
N ALA A 23 -11.44 4.77 1.90
CA ALA A 23 -12.36 5.76 2.46
C ALA A 23 -13.70 5.83 1.69
N ALA A 24 -13.65 5.84 0.36
CA ALA A 24 -14.86 5.88 -0.47
C ALA A 24 -15.73 4.61 -0.31
N VAL A 25 -15.09 3.44 -0.20
CA VAL A 25 -15.77 2.15 -0.01
C VAL A 25 -16.36 2.04 1.40
N GLU A 26 -15.66 2.56 2.42
CA GLU A 26 -16.17 2.63 3.79
C GLU A 26 -17.42 3.52 3.88
N GLU A 27 -17.37 4.72 3.29
CA GLU A 27 -18.51 5.64 3.24
C GLU A 27 -19.71 4.99 2.53
N LEU A 28 -19.47 4.34 1.39
CA LEU A 28 -20.51 3.62 0.65
C LEU A 28 -21.11 2.46 1.46
N SER A 29 -20.28 1.67 2.14
CA SER A 29 -20.75 0.58 3.01
C SER A 29 -21.68 1.11 4.10
N ASN A 30 -21.30 2.21 4.74
CA ASN A 30 -22.08 2.82 5.81
C ASN A 30 -23.41 3.38 5.28
N TRP A 31 -23.40 4.02 4.11
CA TRP A 31 -24.62 4.48 3.46
C TRP A 31 -25.56 3.31 3.11
N VAL A 32 -25.05 2.23 2.52
CA VAL A 32 -25.87 1.05 2.17
C VAL A 32 -26.49 0.41 3.41
N GLU A 33 -25.73 0.30 4.50
CA GLU A 33 -26.24 -0.26 5.76
C GLU A 33 -27.35 0.62 6.36
N GLN A 34 -27.18 1.94 6.35
CA GLN A 34 -28.20 2.90 6.80
C GLN A 34 -29.48 2.85 5.94
N ASN A 35 -29.38 2.46 4.67
CA ASN A 35 -30.50 2.28 3.77
C ASN A 35 -31.12 0.87 3.80
N GLY A 36 -30.70 0.02 4.75
CA GLY A 36 -31.37 -1.23 5.09
C GLY A 36 -30.90 -2.48 4.34
N ASP A 37 -29.82 -2.41 3.55
CA ASP A 37 -29.24 -3.58 2.88
C ASP A 37 -27.94 -4.05 3.57
N SER A 38 -28.09 -4.68 4.73
CA SER A 38 -26.95 -5.18 5.51
C SER A 38 -26.13 -6.24 4.78
N LYS A 39 -26.73 -6.99 3.84
CA LYS A 39 -26.01 -8.01 3.06
C LYS A 39 -25.09 -7.35 2.04
N VAL A 40 -25.59 -6.35 1.30
CA VAL A 40 -24.76 -5.60 0.36
C VAL A 40 -23.69 -4.80 1.11
N ALA A 41 -24.01 -4.18 2.25
CA ALA A 41 -23.00 -3.55 3.10
C ALA A 41 -21.91 -4.54 3.53
N GLY A 42 -22.27 -5.76 3.95
CA GLY A 42 -21.29 -6.81 4.27
C GLY A 42 -20.36 -7.19 3.11
N ASN A 43 -20.89 -7.28 1.89
CA ASN A 43 -20.08 -7.54 0.70
C ASN A 43 -19.11 -6.38 0.42
N ILE A 44 -19.55 -5.14 0.61
CA ILE A 44 -18.72 -3.94 0.43
C ILE A 44 -17.60 -3.91 1.49
N ARG A 45 -17.88 -4.28 2.74
CA ARG A 45 -16.84 -4.43 3.79
C ARG A 45 -15.81 -5.51 3.44
N GLY A 46 -16.22 -6.62 2.83
CA GLY A 46 -15.27 -7.62 2.33
C GLY A 46 -14.34 -7.07 1.22
N ALA A 47 -14.81 -6.12 0.42
CA ALA A 47 -13.96 -5.40 -0.52
C ALA A 47 -13.00 -4.43 0.19
N LEU A 48 -13.47 -3.72 1.21
CA LEU A 48 -12.63 -2.85 2.06
C LEU A 48 -11.49 -3.64 2.72
N GLU A 49 -11.76 -4.82 3.28
CA GLU A 49 -10.74 -5.70 3.85
C GLU A 49 -9.66 -6.11 2.83
N THR A 50 -10.01 -6.19 1.54
CA THR A 50 -9.05 -6.45 0.47
C THR A 50 -8.20 -5.22 0.18
N LEU A 51 -8.80 -4.03 0.21
CA LEU A 51 -8.08 -2.77 0.03
C LEU A 51 -7.08 -2.53 1.17
N ASP A 52 -7.48 -2.79 2.42
CA ASP A 52 -6.63 -2.63 3.60
C ASP A 52 -5.41 -3.56 3.55
N ARG A 53 -5.62 -4.84 3.24
CA ARG A 53 -4.51 -5.81 3.09
C ARG A 53 -3.53 -5.40 2.00
N ASN A 54 -4.04 -4.87 0.89
CA ASN A 54 -3.19 -4.38 -0.19
C ASN A 54 -2.45 -3.10 0.20
N GLN A 55 -3.07 -2.20 0.95
CA GLN A 55 -2.43 -1.00 1.49
C GLN A 55 -1.25 -1.37 2.39
N ASP A 56 -1.46 -2.28 3.35
CA ASP A 56 -0.41 -2.75 4.26
C ASP A 56 0.76 -3.37 3.49
N PHE A 57 0.48 -4.20 2.49
CA PHE A 57 1.51 -4.83 1.67
C PHE A 57 2.31 -3.80 0.86
N ILE A 58 1.64 -2.80 0.27
CA ILE A 58 2.32 -1.73 -0.49
C ILE A 58 3.16 -0.85 0.44
N ALA A 59 2.66 -0.55 1.65
CA ALA A 59 3.44 0.19 2.65
C ALA A 59 4.72 -0.56 3.03
N LEU A 60 4.65 -1.89 3.22
CA LEU A 60 5.82 -2.74 3.46
C LEU A 60 6.79 -2.73 2.26
N ALA A 61 6.29 -2.80 1.04
CA ALA A 61 7.12 -2.75 -0.16
C ALA A 61 7.83 -1.39 -0.30
N LEU A 62 7.14 -0.28 -0.06
CA LEU A 62 7.70 1.07 -0.05
C LEU A 62 8.80 1.22 1.01
N LEU A 63 8.57 0.70 2.21
CA LEU A 63 9.59 0.66 3.26
C LEU A 63 10.81 -0.10 2.77
N SER A 64 10.64 -1.33 2.25
CA SER A 64 11.75 -2.16 1.76
C SER A 64 12.58 -1.49 0.66
N ILE A 65 11.96 -0.70 -0.21
CA ILE A 65 12.67 0.03 -1.28
C ILE A 65 13.38 1.26 -0.71
N SER A 66 12.80 1.91 0.29
CA SER A 66 13.37 3.09 0.95
C SER A 66 14.52 2.73 1.89
N THR A 67 14.48 1.54 2.49
CA THR A 67 15.46 1.03 3.46
C THR A 67 16.47 0.05 2.86
N ASP A 68 16.93 0.25 1.61
CA ASP A 68 18.16 -0.42 1.14
C ASP A 68 19.17 -0.38 2.28
N PHE A 69 19.49 -1.57 2.81
CA PHE A 69 20.44 -1.72 3.90
C PHE A 69 21.69 -0.94 3.52
N ASN A 70 22.09 0.01 4.37
CA ASN A 70 23.46 0.51 4.42
C ASN A 70 24.36 -0.69 4.75
N GLU A 71 24.60 -1.57 3.77
CA GLU A 71 25.65 -2.57 3.87
C GLU A 71 26.95 -1.78 3.74
N PRO A 72 27.79 -1.69 4.80
CA PRO A 72 29.08 -1.06 4.67
C PRO A 72 29.86 -1.82 3.61
N GLN A 73 30.11 -1.18 2.48
CA GLN A 73 31.05 -1.66 1.47
C GLN A 73 32.42 -1.78 2.16
N ASN A 74 32.74 -2.99 2.62
CA ASN A 74 34.04 -3.27 3.23
C ASN A 74 35.10 -2.99 2.15
N PRO A 75 36.05 -2.06 2.35
CA PRO A 75 37.04 -1.76 1.33
C PRO A 75 37.85 -3.03 1.04
N LYS A 76 37.94 -3.41 -0.24
CA LYS A 76 38.87 -4.44 -0.71
C LYS A 76 40.24 -4.15 -0.09
N LYS A 77 40.75 -5.08 0.73
CA LYS A 77 42.12 -5.02 1.24
C LYS A 77 43.05 -4.70 0.05
N PRO A 78 43.92 -3.68 0.15
CA PRO A 78 44.94 -3.50 -0.87
C PRO A 78 45.79 -4.77 -0.91
N GLY A 79 46.17 -5.15 -2.13
CA GLY A 79 46.95 -6.34 -2.43
C GLY A 79 48.26 -6.40 -1.63
N SER A 80 48.82 -7.62 -1.64
CA SER A 80 50.09 -8.05 -1.05
C SER A 80 51.20 -7.01 -0.99
#